data_AF-A0A2V5QP66-F1
#
_entry.id   AF-A0A2V5QP66-F1
#
_cell.length_a   1.000
_cell.length_b   1.000
_cell.length_c   1.000
_cell.angle_alpha   90.00
_cell.angle_beta   90.00
_cell.angle_gamma   90.00
#
_symmetry.space_group_name_H-M   'P 1'
#
loop_
_entity.id
_entity.type
_entity.pdbx_description
1 polymer ?
#
loop_
_entity_poly.entity_id
_entity_poly.type
_entity_poly.pdbx_seq_one_letter_code
_entity_poly.pdbx_strand_id
1 'polypeptide(L)'
;NVFERDKNTCQYCGQVFERNELNLDHVVPRDRGGTTAWENVVCSCVPCNTRKGNRLPQEAHMHLIRKPKRPKWRPFVHVTFSAPQHESWRHFVDLAYWNVELSD
;
A
#
# COMPACT_ATOMS: atom_id res chain seq x y z
N ASN A 1 1.64 -3.03 2.35
CA ASN A 1 0.21 -2.65 2.37
C ASN A 1 -0.07 -1.66 1.22
N VAL A 2 -1.07 -1.89 0.37
CA VAL A 2 -1.44 -1.01 -0.77
C VAL A 2 -2.05 0.31 -0.28
N PHE A 3 -2.89 0.27 0.76
CA PHE A 3 -3.48 1.47 1.37
C PHE A 3 -2.42 2.48 1.82
N GLU A 4 -1.35 1.98 2.45
CA GLU A 4 -0.22 2.81 2.88
C GLU A 4 0.57 3.37 1.69
N ARG A 5 0.84 2.53 0.68
CA ARG A 5 1.54 2.95 -0.55
C ARG A 5 0.80 4.12 -1.23
N ASP A 6 -0.52 4.04 -1.26
CA ASP A 6 -1.39 5.01 -1.91
C ASP A 6 -1.87 6.11 -0.95
N LYS A 7 -1.41 6.11 0.32
CA LYS A 7 -1.80 7.08 1.36
C LYS A 7 -3.31 7.26 1.50
N ASN A 8 -4.06 6.16 1.48
CA ASN A 8 -5.52 6.14 1.47
C ASN A 8 -6.14 7.11 0.42
N THR A 9 -5.46 7.31 -0.71
CA THR A 9 -5.91 8.18 -1.80
C THR A 9 -6.47 7.34 -2.94
N CYS A 10 -7.68 7.67 -3.39
CA CYS A 10 -8.24 7.07 -4.61
C CYS A 10 -7.35 7.43 -5.80
N GLN A 11 -6.78 6.42 -6.47
CA GLN A 11 -5.84 6.65 -7.56
C GLN A 11 -6.51 7.16 -8.85
N TYR A 12 -7.83 7.26 -8.89
CA TYR A 12 -8.59 7.81 -10.02
C TYR A 12 -9.01 9.27 -9.84
N CYS A 13 -9.61 9.62 -8.69
CA CYS A 13 -10.09 10.99 -8.44
C CYS A 13 -9.16 11.83 -7.54
N GLY A 14 -8.20 11.20 -6.86
CA GLY A 14 -7.18 11.90 -6.07
C GLY A 14 -7.62 12.37 -4.70
N GLN A 15 -8.88 12.12 -4.34
CA GLN A 15 -9.39 12.41 -3.02
C GLN A 15 -8.88 11.37 -2.00
N VAL A 16 -8.66 11.83 -0.78
CA VAL A 16 -8.27 11.01 0.37
C VAL A 16 -9.53 10.55 1.09
N PHE A 17 -9.55 9.30 1.53
CA PHE A 17 -10.70 8.67 2.18
C PHE A 17 -10.26 7.89 3.41
N GLU A 18 -11.22 7.55 4.26
CA GLU A 18 -10.99 6.53 5.30
C GLU A 18 -10.80 5.15 4.67
N ARG A 19 -10.07 4.27 5.36
CA ARG A 19 -9.71 2.95 4.79
C ARG A 19 -10.94 2.10 4.47
N ASN A 20 -12.01 2.20 5.26
CA ASN A 20 -13.26 1.46 5.07
C ASN A 20 -14.10 1.98 3.88
N GLU A 21 -13.78 3.15 3.33
CA GLU A 21 -14.44 3.74 2.16
C GLU A 21 -13.69 3.45 0.85
N LEU A 22 -12.55 2.75 0.94
CA LEU A 22 -11.68 2.41 -0.17
C LEU A 22 -11.76 0.92 -0.53
N ASN A 23 -11.72 0.67 -1.82
CA ASN A 23 -11.55 -0.66 -2.40
C ASN A 23 -10.10 -0.84 -2.88
N LEU A 24 -9.68 -2.10 -2.99
CA LEU A 24 -8.52 -2.48 -3.78
C LEU A 24 -8.99 -2.88 -5.18
N ASP A 25 -8.71 -2.04 -6.15
CA ASP A 25 -9.12 -2.23 -7.54
C ASP A 25 -7.96 -2.70 -8.42
N HIS A 26 -8.28 -3.62 -9.34
CA HIS A 26 -7.36 -4.11 -10.35
C HIS A 26 -7.40 -3.18 -11.57
N VAL A 27 -6.30 -2.51 -11.86
CA VAL A 27 -6.16 -1.59 -13.01
C VAL A 27 -6.52 -2.31 -14.30
N VAL A 28 -5.92 -3.47 -14.55
CA VAL A 28 -6.40 -4.44 -15.54
C VAL A 28 -7.31 -5.42 -14.81
N PRO A 29 -8.60 -5.53 -15.19
CA PRO A 29 -9.55 -6.48 -14.58
C PRO A 29 -9.08 -7.94 -14.64
N ARG A 30 -9.47 -8.75 -13.66
CA ARG A 30 -9.08 -10.18 -13.58
C ARG A 30 -9.59 -11.01 -14.75
N ASP A 31 -10.82 -10.76 -15.20
CA ASP A 31 -11.43 -11.40 -16.37
C ASP A 31 -10.72 -11.02 -17.69
N ARG A 32 -9.87 -9.99 -17.67
CA ARG A 32 -8.99 -9.58 -18.76
C ARG A 32 -7.52 -9.95 -18.54
N GLY A 33 -7.25 -10.89 -17.63
CA GLY A 33 -5.90 -11.38 -17.35
C GLY A 33 -5.07 -10.53 -16.38
N GLY A 34 -5.70 -9.56 -15.70
CA GLY A 34 -5.02 -8.76 -14.70
C GLY A 34 -4.60 -9.54 -13.45
N THR A 35 -3.33 -9.42 -13.06
CA THR A 35 -2.78 -10.13 -11.90
C THR A 35 -3.00 -9.36 -10.60
N THR A 36 -3.01 -10.06 -9.46
CA THR A 36 -2.98 -9.41 -8.13
C THR A 36 -1.55 -9.08 -7.75
N ALA A 37 -0.96 -8.09 -8.43
CA ALA A 37 0.41 -7.64 -8.23
C ALA A 37 0.48 -6.16 -7.82
N TRP A 38 1.61 -5.73 -7.28
CA TRP A 38 1.84 -4.34 -6.87
C TRP A 38 1.67 -3.35 -8.03
N GLU A 39 1.93 -3.79 -9.24
CA GLU A 39 1.87 -3.04 -10.49
C GLU A 39 0.46 -2.99 -11.08
N ASN A 40 -0.50 -3.71 -10.51
CA ASN A 40 -1.87 -3.81 -11.03
C ASN A 40 -2.97 -3.53 -9.99
N VAL A 41 -2.65 -3.42 -8.70
CA VAL A 41 -3.64 -3.13 -7.64
C VAL A 41 -3.44 -1.72 -7.09
N VAL A 42 -4.54 -0.96 -6.96
CA VAL A 42 -4.58 0.43 -6.47
C VAL A 42 -5.74 0.66 -5.50
N CYS A 43 -5.65 1.72 -4.68
CA CYS A 43 -6.80 2.22 -3.93
C CYS A 43 -7.80 2.93 -4.84
N SER A 44 -9.09 2.67 -4.65
CA SER A 44 -10.18 3.37 -5.35
C SER A 44 -11.38 3.59 -4.43
N CYS A 45 -11.95 4.80 -4.40
CA CYS A 45 -13.22 5.02 -3.72
C CYS A 45 -14.37 4.27 -4.42
N VAL A 46 -15.46 4.02 -3.69
CA VAL A 46 -16.62 3.29 -4.23
C VAL A 46 -17.14 3.89 -5.55
N PRO A 47 -17.36 5.21 -5.70
CA PRO A 47 -17.86 5.77 -6.96
C PRO A 47 -16.93 5.54 -8.16
N CYS A 48 -15.62 5.72 -7.98
CA CYS A 48 -14.65 5.47 -9.04
C CYS A 48 -14.56 3.98 -9.38
N ASN A 49 -14.56 3.11 -8.37
CA ASN A 49 -14.52 1.67 -8.57
C ASN A 49 -15.74 1.18 -9.38
N THR A 50 -16.94 1.64 -9.00
CA THR A 50 -18.18 1.33 -9.72
C THR A 50 -18.17 1.90 -11.13
N ARG A 51 -17.70 3.14 -11.32
CA ARG A 51 -17.59 3.75 -12.65
C ARG A 51 -16.64 2.95 -13.56
N LYS A 52 -15.50 2.48 -13.05
CA LYS A 52 -14.56 1.68 -13.82
C LYS A 52 -15.16 0.31 -14.15
N GLY A 53 -15.63 -0.43 -13.14
CA GLY A 53 -16.09 -1.81 -13.30
C GLY A 53 -15.02 -2.73 -13.91
N ASN A 54 -15.45 -3.64 -14.79
CA ASN A 54 -14.57 -4.57 -15.52
C ASN A 54 -13.97 -3.97 -16.80
N ARG A 55 -13.85 -2.64 -16.85
CA ARG A 55 -13.19 -1.93 -17.95
C ARG A 55 -11.77 -1.56 -17.56
N LEU A 56 -10.93 -1.36 -18.58
CA LEU A 56 -9.67 -0.65 -18.41
C LEU A 56 -9.94 0.82 -18.04
N PRO A 57 -9.05 1.52 -17.31
CA PRO A 57 -9.25 2.93 -16.97
C PRO A 57 -9.55 3.78 -18.20
N GLN A 58 -8.82 3.56 -19.30
CA GLN A 58 -9.01 4.28 -20.56
C GLN A 58 -10.41 4.09 -21.15
N GLU A 59 -10.97 2.87 -21.07
CA GLU A 59 -12.33 2.56 -21.53
C GLU A 59 -13.42 3.16 -20.61
N ALA A 60 -13.08 3.51 -19.38
CA ALA A 60 -13.93 4.23 -18.44
C ALA A 60 -13.73 5.76 -18.47
N HIS A 61 -12.87 6.25 -19.38
CA HIS A 61 -12.40 7.63 -19.42
C HIS A 61 -11.82 8.10 -18.08
N MET A 62 -11.00 7.23 -17.50
CA MET A 62 -10.32 7.42 -16.22
C MET A 62 -8.83 7.23 -16.43
N HIS A 63 -8.05 7.94 -15.61
CA HIS A 63 -6.61 7.82 -15.61
C HIS A 63 -6.13 7.66 -14.17
N LEU A 64 -5.02 6.94 -14.01
CA LEU A 64 -4.37 6.84 -12.71
C LEU A 64 -3.55 8.10 -12.47
N ILE A 65 -3.66 8.64 -11.26
CA ILE A 65 -2.86 9.78 -10.80
C ILE A 65 -1.39 9.38 -10.66
N ARG A 66 -1.15 8.13 -10.27
CA ARG A 66 0.19 7.57 -10.14
C ARG A 66 0.21 6.15 -10.67
N LYS A 67 1.28 5.83 -11.42
CA LYS A 67 1.53 4.45 -11.85
C LYS A 67 1.80 3.56 -10.62
N PRO A 68 1.02 2.47 -10.42
CA PRO A 68 1.28 1.52 -9.34
C PRO A 68 2.62 0.83 -9.54
N LYS A 69 3.37 0.70 -8.45
CA LYS A 69 4.67 0.03 -8.43
C LYS A 69 4.95 -0.54 -7.05
N ARG A 70 5.74 -1.61 -6.98
CA ARG A 70 6.25 -2.13 -5.72
C ARG A 70 7.03 -1.05 -4.93
N PRO A 71 6.76 -0.87 -3.62
CA PRO A 71 7.60 -0.04 -2.76
C PRO A 71 9.05 -0.53 -2.78
N LYS A 72 10.02 0.40 -2.83
CA LYS A 72 11.43 0.03 -2.68
C LYS A 72 11.66 -0.37 -1.23
N TRP A 73 12.23 -1.56 -1.02
CA TRP A 73 12.71 -1.95 0.30
C TRP A 73 13.85 -1.00 0.71
N ARG A 74 13.77 -0.45 1.92
CA ARG A 74 14.81 0.40 2.50
C ARG A 74 15.35 -0.33 3.75
N PRO A 75 16.54 -0.94 3.69
CA PRO A 75 17.10 -1.70 4.82
C PRO A 75 17.28 -0.86 6.09
N PHE A 76 17.49 0.45 5.92
CA PHE A 76 17.80 1.37 7.01
C PHE A 76 16.62 2.29 7.24
N VAL A 77 15.61 1.81 7.97
CA VAL A 77 14.63 2.68 8.60
C VAL A 77 15.28 3.16 9.89
N HIS A 78 15.81 4.39 9.91
CA HIS A 78 16.07 5.06 11.18
C HIS A 78 14.72 5.30 11.83
N VAL A 79 14.29 4.38 12.68
CA VAL A 79 13.10 4.54 13.49
C VAL A 79 13.46 5.52 14.60
N THR A 80 13.25 6.81 14.37
CA THR A 80 13.20 7.77 15.46
C THR A 80 11.92 7.50 16.24
N PHE A 81 12.02 6.65 17.27
CA PHE A 81 10.95 6.43 18.22
C PHE A 81 10.74 7.71 19.03
N SER A 82 9.84 8.59 18.56
CA SER A 82 9.37 9.75 19.33
C SER A 82 8.23 9.40 20.29
N ALA A 83 7.86 8.12 20.41
CA ALA A 83 6.88 7.66 21.38
C ALA A 83 7.58 7.27 22.69
N PRO A 84 6.97 7.51 23.87
CA PRO A 84 7.54 7.07 25.14
C PRO A 84 7.72 5.55 25.08
N GLN A 85 8.97 5.09 25.12
CA GLN A 85 9.27 3.67 25.17
C GLN A 85 8.75 3.15 26.50
N HIS A 86 7.74 2.29 26.48
CA HIS A 86 7.42 1.47 27.63
C HIS A 86 8.61 0.53 27.86
N GLU A 87 9.20 0.55 29.06
CA GLU A 87 10.48 -0.11 29.40
C GLU A 87 10.55 -1.57 28.93
N SER A 88 9.42 -2.29 28.98
CA SER A 88 9.31 -3.69 28.57
C SER A 88 9.70 -3.97 27.13
N TRP A 89 9.64 -2.98 26.24
CA TRP A 89 9.95 -3.16 24.81
C TRP A 89 11.43 -2.96 24.48
N ARG A 90 12.25 -2.43 25.40
CA ARG A 90 13.69 -2.23 25.17
C ARG A 90 14.36 -3.52 24.72
N HIS A 91 14.05 -4.66 25.33
CA HIS A 91 14.68 -5.95 25.00
C HIS A 91 14.41 -6.45 23.58
N PHE A 92 13.26 -6.08 22.97
CA PHE A 92 12.89 -6.54 21.62
C PHE A 92 13.34 -5.60 20.51
N VAL A 93 13.61 -4.34 20.86
CA VAL A 93 13.87 -3.26 19.89
C VAL A 93 15.35 -2.85 19.88
N ASP A 94 16.12 -3.24 20.90
CA ASP A 94 17.54 -2.92 20.94
C ASP A 94 18.30 -3.65 19.81
N LEU A 95 18.98 -2.88 18.97
CA LEU A 95 19.77 -3.37 17.84
C LEU A 95 20.86 -4.36 18.26
N ALA A 96 21.24 -4.37 19.55
CA ALA A 96 22.16 -5.33 20.13
C ALA A 96 21.61 -6.78 20.18
N TYR A 97 20.29 -6.98 20.26
CA TYR A 97 19.70 -8.33 20.29
C TYR A 97 19.81 -9.05 18.94
N TRP A 98 19.86 -8.29 17.83
CA TRP A 98 20.03 -8.84 16.49
C TRP A 98 21.47 -9.28 16.17
N ASN A 99 22.45 -8.93 17.01
CA ASN A 99 23.86 -9.29 16.82
C ASN A 99 24.31 -10.41 17.76
N VAL A 100 23.40 -11.09 18.45
CA VAL A 100 23.74 -12.32 19.17
C VAL A 100 23.86 -13.43 18.12
N GLU A 101 25.09 -13.78 17.76
CA GLU A 101 25.35 -15.06 17.09
C GLU A 101 24.84 -16.17 18.01
N LEU A 102 23.92 -16.99 17.51
CA LEU A 102 23.54 -18.23 18.17
C LEU A 102 24.76 -19.15 18.07
N SER A 103 25.55 -19.22 19.14
CA SER A 103 26.44 -20.36 19.36
C SER A 103 25.61 -21.52 19.90
N ASP A 104 25.81 -22.70 19.33
CA ASP A 104 25.15 -23.97 19.69
C ASP A 104 25.21 -24.31 21.20
#